data_AF-A0A141RMM2-F1
#
_entry.id   AF-A0A141RMM2-F1
#
_cell.length_a   1.000
_cell.length_b   1.000
_cell.length_c   1.000
_cell.angle_alpha   90.00
_cell.angle_beta   90.00
_cell.angle_gamma   90.00
#
_symmetry.space_group_name_H-M   'P 1'
#
loop_
_entity.id
_entity.type
_entity.pdbx_description
1 polymer ?
#
loop_
_entity_poly.entity_id
_entity_poly.type
_entity_poly.pdbx_seq_one_letter_code
_entity_poly.pdbx_strand_id
1 'polypeptide(L)'
;WFVQGMIKATTDAWLKGWDERNGGNLTLRLDDADIAPYHDNFHQQPRYIPLSQPMPLLANTPFIVTGSGKFFRNVQLDPAANLGIVKVDSDGAGYHILWGLTNEAVPTSELPAHFLSHCERIKATNGKDRVIMHCHATNLIALTSAWRYSRSSAITL
;
A
#
# COMPACT_ATOMS: atom_id res chain seq x y z
N TRP A 1 -9.02 -10.41 -10.11
CA TRP A 1 -8.18 -9.53 -10.96
C TRP A 1 -7.14 -8.76 -10.13
N PHE A 2 -7.54 -8.18 -8.99
CA PHE A 2 -6.71 -7.28 -8.19
C PHE A 2 -5.44 -7.93 -7.61
N VAL A 3 -5.46 -9.19 -7.18
CA VAL A 3 -4.25 -9.90 -6.72
C VAL A 3 -3.21 -10.01 -7.84
N GLN A 4 -3.63 -10.39 -9.04
CA GLN A 4 -2.75 -10.45 -10.22
C GLN A 4 -2.23 -9.06 -10.62
N GLY A 5 -3.07 -8.02 -10.48
CA GLY A 5 -2.65 -6.63 -10.67
C GLY A 5 -1.56 -6.20 -9.68
N MET A 6 -1.71 -6.55 -8.40
CA MET A 6 -0.69 -6.29 -7.37
C MET A 6 0.60 -7.05 -7.67
N ILE A 7 0.52 -8.35 -8.00
CA ILE A 7 1.68 -9.17 -8.38
C ILE A 7 2.44 -8.53 -9.54
N LYS A 8 1.73 -8.14 -10.60
CA LYS A 8 2.34 -7.51 -11.77
C LYS A 8 3.04 -6.20 -11.38
N ALA A 9 2.33 -5.32 -10.69
CA ALA A 9 2.85 -3.99 -10.33
C ALA A 9 4.12 -4.08 -9.47
N THR A 10 4.11 -4.91 -8.41
CA THR A 10 5.28 -5.06 -7.54
C THR A 10 6.43 -5.77 -8.24
N THR A 11 6.13 -6.74 -9.12
CA THR A 11 7.16 -7.45 -9.89
C THR A 11 7.83 -6.53 -10.90
N ASP A 12 7.05 -5.73 -11.64
CA ASP A 12 7.59 -4.79 -12.62
C ASP A 12 8.46 -3.72 -11.93
N ALA A 13 8.05 -3.22 -10.77
CA ALA A 13 8.80 -2.22 -10.02
C ALA A 13 10.11 -2.80 -9.44
N TRP A 14 10.08 -4.05 -8.95
CA TRP A 14 11.28 -4.82 -8.61
C TRP A 14 12.23 -4.96 -9.80
N LEU A 15 11.72 -5.36 -10.98
CA LEU A 15 12.53 -5.54 -12.19
C LEU A 15 13.15 -4.23 -12.70
N LYS A 16 12.53 -3.08 -12.41
CA LYS A 16 13.10 -1.76 -12.68
C LYS A 16 14.19 -1.35 -11.69
N GLY A 17 14.42 -2.15 -10.64
CA GLY A 17 15.38 -1.83 -9.58
C GLY A 17 14.92 -0.71 -8.65
N TRP A 18 13.60 -0.50 -8.53
CA TRP A 18 13.02 0.59 -7.73
C TRP A 18 12.66 0.17 -6.29
N ASP A 19 12.72 -1.11 -5.96
CA ASP A 19 12.22 -1.61 -4.67
C ASP A 19 13.21 -2.62 -4.08
N GLU A 20 14.39 -2.14 -3.70
CA GLU A 20 15.37 -2.98 -3.01
C GLU A 20 14.86 -3.39 -1.63
N ARG A 21 15.08 -4.67 -1.26
CA ARG A 21 14.62 -5.23 0.02
C ARG A 21 13.12 -4.96 0.24
N ASN A 22 12.77 -4.11 1.21
CA ASN A 22 11.42 -3.72 1.60
C ASN A 22 11.15 -2.22 1.32
N GLY A 23 11.91 -1.61 0.41
CA GLY A 23 11.89 -0.18 0.06
C GLY A 23 10.77 0.21 -0.91
N GLY A 24 9.55 -0.27 -0.67
CA GLY A 24 8.40 -0.04 -1.51
C GLY A 24 7.11 -0.53 -0.87
N ASN A 25 6.02 0.17 -1.11
CA ASN A 25 4.70 -0.22 -0.62
C ASN A 25 3.59 0.28 -1.56
N LEU A 26 2.51 -0.52 -1.62
CA LEU A 26 1.43 -0.32 -2.57
C LEU A 26 0.08 -0.62 -1.90
N THR A 27 -0.87 0.29 -2.08
CA THR A 27 -2.25 0.09 -1.64
C THR A 27 -3.23 0.45 -2.76
N LEU A 28 -4.19 -0.44 -2.98
CA LEU A 28 -5.24 -0.30 -3.98
C LEU A 28 -6.61 -0.37 -3.29
N ARG A 29 -7.43 0.66 -3.49
CA ARG A 29 -8.82 0.74 -3.03
C ARG A 29 -9.73 -0.08 -3.94
N LEU A 30 -10.42 -1.03 -3.33
CA LEU A 30 -11.36 -1.94 -3.99
C LEU A 30 -12.80 -1.53 -3.69
N ASP A 31 -13.75 -2.11 -4.42
CA ASP A 31 -15.17 -2.07 -4.07
C ASP A 31 -15.57 -3.40 -3.43
N ASP A 32 -16.65 -3.41 -2.64
CA ASP A 32 -17.14 -4.64 -2.01
C ASP A 32 -17.46 -5.74 -3.03
N ALA A 33 -17.93 -5.35 -4.23
CA ALA A 33 -18.20 -6.27 -5.32
C ALA A 33 -16.95 -7.01 -5.84
N ASP A 34 -15.76 -6.43 -5.69
CA ASP A 34 -14.52 -7.09 -6.09
C ASP A 34 -14.20 -8.29 -5.20
N ILE A 35 -14.50 -8.17 -3.90
CA ILE A 35 -14.09 -9.14 -2.90
C ILE A 35 -15.21 -10.09 -2.47
N ALA A 36 -16.47 -9.72 -2.68
CA ALA A 36 -17.65 -10.51 -2.28
C ALA A 36 -17.65 -11.97 -2.80
N PRO A 37 -17.23 -12.27 -4.04
CA PRO A 37 -17.17 -13.65 -4.54
C PRO A 37 -16.17 -14.56 -3.81
N TYR A 38 -15.27 -13.98 -2.99
CA TYR A 38 -14.16 -14.69 -2.34
C TYR A 38 -14.30 -14.77 -0.82
N HIS A 39 -15.49 -14.52 -0.27
CA HIS A 39 -15.70 -14.50 1.18
C HIS A 39 -15.32 -15.83 1.86
N ASP A 40 -15.53 -16.98 1.19
CA ASP A 40 -15.13 -18.30 1.68
C ASP A 40 -13.61 -18.47 1.81
N ASN A 41 -12.83 -17.64 1.12
CA ASN A 41 -11.37 -17.63 1.20
C ASN A 41 -10.83 -16.73 2.32
N PHE A 42 -11.70 -15.95 2.99
CA PHE A 42 -11.27 -15.08 4.07
C PHE A 42 -10.90 -15.86 5.32
N HIS A 43 -10.10 -15.25 6.19
CA HIS A 43 -9.86 -15.78 7.52
C HIS A 43 -11.19 -15.92 8.25
N GLN A 44 -11.40 -17.09 8.88
CA GLN A 44 -12.60 -17.34 9.67
C GLN A 44 -12.76 -16.34 10.83
N GLN A 45 -11.64 -15.87 11.38
CA GLN A 45 -11.57 -14.82 12.40
C GLN A 45 -10.59 -13.72 11.95
N PRO A 46 -11.06 -12.74 11.16
CA PRO A 46 -10.20 -11.65 10.70
C PRO A 46 -9.62 -10.86 11.88
N ARG A 47 -8.28 -10.72 11.89
CA ARG A 47 -7.59 -9.91 12.91
C ARG A 47 -8.00 -8.44 12.75
N TYR A 48 -8.26 -7.76 13.87
CA TYR A 48 -8.57 -6.34 13.90
C TYR A 48 -7.35 -5.53 14.34
N ILE A 49 -7.09 -4.41 13.67
CA ILE A 49 -6.02 -3.47 14.03
C ILE A 49 -6.62 -2.04 14.06
N PRO A 50 -6.47 -1.30 15.16
CA PRO A 50 -6.91 0.09 15.23
C PRO A 50 -6.04 0.98 14.34
N LEU A 51 -6.66 1.97 13.71
CA LEU A 51 -5.94 3.06 13.06
C LEU A 51 -5.39 4.01 14.11
N SER A 52 -4.27 4.66 13.80
CA SER A 52 -3.67 5.68 14.68
C SER A 52 -4.55 6.92 14.85
N GLN A 53 -5.46 7.16 13.89
CA GLN A 53 -6.49 8.18 13.95
C GLN A 53 -7.70 7.76 13.11
N PRO A 54 -8.93 8.17 13.48
CA PRO A 54 -10.13 7.84 12.72
C PRO A 54 -10.09 8.43 11.29
N MET A 55 -10.53 7.64 10.32
CA MET A 55 -10.64 8.02 8.90
C MET A 55 -12.03 7.67 8.34
N PRO A 56 -13.11 8.37 8.79
CA PRO A 56 -14.49 8.01 8.44
C PRO A 56 -14.80 8.08 6.94
N LEU A 57 -14.01 8.83 6.15
CA LEU A 57 -14.13 8.85 4.69
C LEU A 57 -13.83 7.49 4.04
N LEU A 58 -13.06 6.64 4.73
CA LEU A 58 -12.73 5.29 4.28
C LEU A 58 -13.62 4.23 4.92
N ALA A 59 -14.65 4.61 5.69
CA ALA A 59 -15.52 3.66 6.37
C ALA A 59 -16.08 2.61 5.40
N ASN A 60 -16.11 1.36 5.84
CA ASN A 60 -16.56 0.20 5.06
C ASN A 60 -15.77 -0.07 3.76
N THR A 61 -14.62 0.59 3.55
CA THR A 61 -13.89 0.48 2.28
C THR A 61 -12.86 -0.65 2.33
N PRO A 62 -12.87 -1.60 1.37
CA PRO A 62 -11.83 -2.60 1.23
C PRO A 62 -10.61 -2.09 0.48
N PHE A 63 -9.43 -2.58 0.87
CA PHE A 63 -8.15 -2.33 0.21
C PHE A 63 -7.36 -3.62 0.09
N ILE A 64 -6.59 -3.78 -0.99
CA ILE A 64 -5.46 -4.72 -1.02
C ILE A 64 -4.16 -3.96 -0.82
N VAL A 65 -3.30 -4.47 0.06
CA VAL A 65 -2.13 -3.78 0.58
C VAL A 65 -0.91 -4.70 0.62
N THR A 66 0.29 -4.14 0.44
CA THR A 66 1.55 -4.84 0.74
C THR A 66 1.83 -4.88 2.24
N GLY A 67 2.43 -5.96 2.73
CA GLY A 67 2.78 -6.12 4.14
C GLY A 67 4.04 -5.37 4.58
N SER A 68 4.15 -5.09 5.88
CA SER A 68 5.35 -4.50 6.48
C SER A 68 6.54 -5.44 6.40
N GLY A 69 7.70 -4.91 6.02
CA GLY A 69 8.94 -5.67 5.83
C GLY A 69 8.90 -6.68 4.67
N LYS A 70 7.82 -6.71 3.88
CA LYS A 70 7.66 -7.63 2.74
C LYS A 70 8.37 -7.08 1.51
N PHE A 71 8.85 -7.98 0.65
CA PHE A 71 9.69 -7.62 -0.49
C PHE A 71 8.84 -7.68 -1.75
N PHE A 72 8.90 -6.65 -2.59
CA PHE A 72 8.18 -6.63 -3.86
C PHE A 72 8.55 -7.84 -4.74
N ARG A 73 9.82 -8.25 -4.71
CA ARG A 73 10.34 -9.47 -5.36
C ARG A 73 9.59 -10.75 -4.99
N ASN A 74 9.09 -10.84 -3.76
CA ASN A 74 8.49 -12.06 -3.20
C ASN A 74 6.97 -12.12 -3.41
N VAL A 75 6.32 -11.01 -3.79
CA VAL A 75 4.87 -10.97 -4.00
C VAL A 75 4.43 -11.99 -5.07
N GLN A 76 5.19 -12.15 -6.16
CA GLN A 76 4.90 -13.17 -7.18
C GLN A 76 5.10 -14.61 -6.70
N LEU A 77 5.93 -14.83 -5.68
CA LEU A 77 6.26 -16.16 -5.18
C LEU A 77 5.21 -16.65 -4.17
N ASP A 78 4.78 -15.75 -3.29
CA ASP A 78 3.76 -16.03 -2.28
C ASP A 78 2.90 -14.78 -2.04
N PRO A 79 1.84 -14.58 -2.82
CA PRO A 79 0.98 -13.41 -2.67
C PRO A 79 0.33 -13.34 -1.29
N ALA A 80 -0.07 -14.48 -0.71
CA ALA A 80 -0.78 -14.51 0.57
C ALA A 80 0.13 -14.13 1.75
N ALA A 81 1.43 -14.44 1.68
CA ALA A 81 2.38 -14.01 2.72
C ALA A 81 2.82 -12.55 2.62
N ASN A 82 2.67 -11.92 1.44
CA ASN A 82 3.20 -10.58 1.15
C ASN A 82 2.13 -9.51 0.96
N LEU A 83 0.90 -9.89 0.63
CA LEU A 83 -0.25 -9.00 0.45
C LEU A 83 -1.34 -9.33 1.46
N GLY A 84 -2.21 -8.35 1.75
CA GLY A 84 -3.44 -8.58 2.50
C GLY A 84 -4.61 -7.79 1.95
N ILE A 85 -5.82 -8.33 2.11
CA ILE A 85 -7.05 -7.58 1.94
C ILE A 85 -7.47 -7.10 3.32
N VAL A 86 -7.63 -5.80 3.47
CA VAL A 86 -8.13 -5.15 4.68
C VAL A 86 -9.45 -4.46 4.39
N LYS A 87 -10.38 -4.46 5.34
CA LYS A 87 -11.60 -3.67 5.26
C LYS A 87 -11.70 -2.75 6.47
N VAL A 88 -11.77 -1.45 6.20
CA VAL A 88 -11.99 -0.44 7.22
C VAL A 88 -13.40 -0.64 7.80
N ASP A 89 -13.52 -0.52 9.12
CA ASP A 89 -14.79 -0.65 9.83
C ASP A 89 -15.76 0.51 9.53
N SER A 90 -16.95 0.45 10.12
CA SER A 90 -18.06 1.35 9.79
C SER A 90 -17.88 2.79 10.28
N ASP A 91 -17.05 3.02 11.29
CA ASP A 91 -16.74 4.35 11.84
C ASP A 91 -15.36 4.86 11.42
N GLY A 92 -14.57 4.04 10.72
CA GLY A 92 -13.23 4.37 10.26
C GLY A 92 -12.20 4.38 11.39
N ALA A 93 -12.45 3.71 12.50
CA ALA A 93 -11.56 3.64 13.66
C ALA A 93 -10.47 2.58 13.50
N GLY A 94 -10.68 1.58 12.65
CA GLY A 94 -9.76 0.48 12.43
C GLY A 94 -10.07 -0.32 11.18
N TYR A 95 -9.43 -1.48 11.06
CA TYR A 95 -9.65 -2.37 9.93
C TYR A 95 -9.50 -3.84 10.32
N HIS A 96 -10.19 -4.71 9.58
CA HIS A 96 -10.08 -6.15 9.67
C HIS A 96 -9.21 -6.68 8.53
N ILE A 97 -8.26 -7.58 8.82
CA ILE A 97 -7.47 -8.30 7.82
C ILE A 97 -8.26 -9.53 7.36
N LEU A 98 -8.98 -9.37 6.25
CA LEU A 98 -9.89 -10.37 5.70
C LEU A 98 -9.13 -11.53 5.06
N TRP A 99 -8.02 -11.27 4.37
CA TRP A 99 -7.23 -12.29 3.67
C TRP A 99 -5.75 -11.92 3.64
N GLY A 100 -4.87 -12.92 3.56
CA GLY A 100 -3.44 -12.74 3.37
C GLY A 100 -2.73 -12.20 4.61
N LEU A 101 -1.52 -11.67 4.46
CA LEU A 101 -0.63 -11.32 5.57
C LEU A 101 -0.51 -12.45 6.59
N THR A 102 -0.23 -13.66 6.08
CA THR A 102 -0.07 -14.87 6.89
C THR A 102 1.10 -14.76 7.87
N ASN A 103 1.13 -15.66 8.87
CA ASN A 103 2.18 -15.73 9.90
C ASN A 103 2.34 -14.42 10.68
N GLU A 104 1.23 -13.89 11.17
CA GLU A 104 1.17 -12.65 11.94
C GLU A 104 1.72 -11.39 11.25
N ALA A 105 1.88 -11.41 9.92
CA ALA A 105 2.25 -10.21 9.19
C ALA A 105 1.18 -9.13 9.31
N VAL A 106 1.59 -7.87 9.19
CA VAL A 106 0.71 -6.69 9.23
C VAL A 106 0.88 -5.89 7.95
N PRO A 107 -0.07 -5.00 7.58
CA PRO A 107 0.12 -4.08 6.46
C PRO A 107 1.39 -3.24 6.60
N THR A 108 1.84 -2.63 5.49
CA THR A 108 2.96 -1.68 5.50
C THR A 108 2.92 -0.72 6.70
N SER A 109 4.07 -0.45 7.32
CA SER A 109 4.18 0.52 8.41
C SER A 109 3.72 1.93 8.01
N GLU A 110 3.68 2.21 6.70
CA GLU A 110 3.23 3.47 6.12
C GLU A 110 1.72 3.48 5.78
N LEU A 111 0.94 2.48 6.22
CA LEU A 111 -0.50 2.41 5.93
C LEU A 111 -1.25 3.69 6.32
N PRO A 112 -1.00 4.34 7.48
CA PRO A 112 -1.64 5.61 7.80
C PRO A 112 -1.35 6.71 6.78
N ALA A 113 -0.13 6.80 6.25
CA ALA A 113 0.25 7.77 5.23
C ALA A 113 -0.43 7.46 3.87
N HIS A 114 -0.53 6.19 3.52
CA HIS A 114 -1.29 5.76 2.34
C HIS A 114 -2.77 6.13 2.46
N PHE A 115 -3.41 5.83 3.60
CA PHE A 115 -4.83 6.12 3.80
C PHE A 115 -5.11 7.62 3.83
N LEU A 116 -4.25 8.43 4.46
CA LEU A 116 -4.35 9.89 4.38
C LEU A 116 -4.26 10.39 2.93
N SER A 117 -3.32 9.84 2.17
CA SER A 117 -3.19 10.17 0.75
C SER A 117 -4.44 9.75 -0.04
N HIS A 118 -4.98 8.55 0.20
CA HIS A 118 -6.25 8.12 -0.40
C HIS A 118 -7.40 9.07 -0.08
N CYS A 119 -7.55 9.51 1.18
CA CYS A 119 -8.57 10.49 1.58
C CYS A 119 -8.49 11.78 0.75
N GLU A 120 -7.30 12.35 0.60
CA GLU A 120 -7.11 13.58 -0.17
C GLU A 120 -7.28 13.34 -1.67
N ARG A 121 -6.82 12.21 -2.20
CA ARG A 121 -7.02 11.85 -3.62
C ARG A 121 -8.48 11.60 -3.96
N ILE A 122 -9.25 10.98 -3.07
CA ILE A 122 -10.70 10.80 -3.23
C ILE A 122 -11.38 12.17 -3.36
N LYS A 123 -11.09 13.11 -2.44
CA LYS A 123 -11.66 14.47 -2.50
C LYS A 123 -11.25 15.20 -3.77
N ALA A 124 -9.96 15.19 -4.11
CA ALA A 124 -9.41 15.94 -5.23
C ALA A 124 -9.87 15.44 -6.61
N THR A 125 -10.22 14.15 -6.71
CA THR A 125 -10.54 13.52 -8.00
C THR A 125 -12.00 13.06 -8.11
N ASN A 126 -12.84 13.41 -7.13
CA ASN A 126 -14.19 12.91 -7.00
C ASN A 126 -14.24 11.37 -7.06
N GLY A 127 -13.36 10.73 -6.29
CA GLY A 127 -13.31 9.27 -6.12
C GLY A 127 -12.66 8.47 -7.26
N LYS A 128 -12.13 9.11 -8.31
CA LYS A 128 -11.52 8.41 -9.45
C LYS A 128 -10.21 7.71 -9.08
N ASP A 129 -9.37 8.35 -8.27
CA ASP A 129 -8.09 7.78 -7.86
C ASP A 129 -8.27 6.65 -6.84
N ARG A 130 -7.63 5.51 -7.12
CA ARG A 130 -7.74 4.27 -6.31
C ARG A 130 -6.42 3.69 -5.84
N VAL A 131 -5.28 4.26 -6.24
CA VAL A 131 -3.95 3.67 -5.98
C VAL A 131 -3.03 4.71 -5.34
N ILE A 132 -2.32 4.29 -4.30
CA ILE A 132 -1.15 5.00 -3.77
C ILE A 132 0.03 4.03 -3.81
N MET A 133 1.10 4.44 -4.50
CA MET A 133 2.32 3.66 -4.70
C MET A 133 3.52 4.49 -4.24
N HIS A 134 4.38 3.89 -3.42
CA HIS A 134 5.70 4.41 -3.11
C HIS A 134 6.76 3.37 -3.50
N CYS A 135 7.85 3.87 -4.08
CA CYS A 135 9.01 3.10 -4.51
C CYS A 135 10.24 4.01 -4.48
N HIS A 136 11.43 3.41 -4.51
CA HIS A 136 12.71 4.10 -4.59
C HIS A 136 13.16 4.29 -6.04
N ALA A 137 12.40 5.11 -6.79
CA ALA A 137 12.71 5.42 -8.18
C ALA A 137 14.11 6.06 -8.34
N THR A 138 15.07 5.25 -8.81
CA THR A 138 16.52 5.50 -8.71
C THR A 138 16.94 6.88 -9.22
N ASN A 139 16.49 7.25 -10.42
CA ASN A 139 16.86 8.52 -11.04
C ASN A 139 16.23 9.72 -10.34
N LEU A 140 15.00 9.59 -9.80
CA LEU A 140 14.37 10.67 -9.04
C LEU A 140 15.11 10.92 -7.72
N ILE A 141 15.57 9.87 -7.03
CA ILE A 141 16.39 9.98 -5.81
C ILE A 141 17.73 10.66 -6.12
N ALA A 142 18.39 10.28 -7.21
CA ALA A 142 19.63 10.90 -7.64
C ALA A 142 19.45 12.42 -7.89
N LEU A 143 18.36 12.80 -8.56
CA LEU A 143 18.04 14.20 -8.86
C LEU A 143 17.82 15.03 -7.58
N THR A 144 17.09 14.52 -6.58
CA THR A 144 16.83 15.31 -5.36
C THR A 144 18.08 15.55 -4.52
N SER A 145 19.02 14.60 -4.53
CA SER A 145 20.32 14.73 -3.88
C SER A 145 21.21 15.75 -4.59
N ALA A 146 21.27 15.70 -5.92
CA ALA A 146 22.10 16.60 -6.73
C ALA A 146 21.53 18.04 -6.81
N TRP A 147 20.20 18.19 -6.91
CA TRP A 147 19.56 19.50 -6.99
C TRP A 147 19.83 20.38 -5.77
N ARG A 148 19.82 19.79 -4.57
CA ARG A 148 20.15 20.52 -3.34
C ARG A 148 21.61 21.01 -3.33
N TYR A 149 22.54 20.21 -3.87
CA TYR A 149 23.95 20.59 -3.93
C TYR A 149 24.22 21.77 -4.87
N SER A 150 23.50 21.85 -6.00
CA SER A 150 23.64 22.95 -6.97
C SER A 150 23.18 24.33 -6.47
N ARG A 151 22.43 24.39 -5.36
CA ARG A 151 22.00 25.64 -4.71
C ARG A 151 22.80 25.99 -3.45
N SER A 152 23.68 25.11 -3.00
CA SER A 152 24.54 25.33 -1.82
C SER A 152 25.97 25.73 -2.16
N SER A 153 26.32 25.89 -3.44
CA SER A 153 27.57 26.53 -3.87
C SER A 153 27.49 28.06 -3.76
N ALA A 154 27.31 28.54 -2.53
CA ALA A 154 28.08 29.68 -2.04
C ALA A 154 29.36 29.12 -1.39
N ILE A 155 30.18 28.43 -2.18
CA ILE A 155 31.57 28.21 -1.83
C ILE A 155 32.32 29.35 -2.49
N THR A 156 32.53 30.41 -1.72
CA THR A 156 33.48 31.46 -2.03
C THR A 156 34.85 30.80 -2.11
N LEU A 157 35.46 30.78 -3.29
CA LEU A 157 36.92 30.69 -3.44
C LEU A 157 37.53 32.04 -3.09
#